data_AF-D9SPU6-F1
#
_entry.id   AF-D9SPU6-F1
#
_cell.length_a   1.000
_cell.length_b   1.000
_cell.length_c   1.000
_cell.angle_alpha   90.00
_cell.angle_beta   90.00
_cell.angle_gamma   90.00
#
_symmetry.space_group_name_H-M   'P 1'
#
loop_
_entity.id
_entity.type
_entity.pdbx_description
1 polymer ?
#
loop_
_entity_poly.entity_id
_entity_poly.type
_entity_poly.pdbx_seq_one_letter_code
_entity_poly.pdbx_strand_id
1 'polypeptide(L)'
;MKVVVIGGGWGGCSAALVAKKIGAEVELYEKTDMLLGLGNVGGIIRNNGRYTAAEELIALGAGDLVEICDSTSRHTNVYFPGNDHASLYDVNKIEPLVKKKLEDEGINIFLRTRAIDVKCSEGKIESVVLSDGTSINADVFIEATGSTGPMGNCLKYGNGCVMCILRCPCFGPRVSLSARAGIPDLQGMRADDIFGAMSGSCKLMKETLSEEIVKELDEKGLVILKVPEEDVNMDKLKSKVCQQYALKEFAENLILLDTGNAR
;
A
#
# COMPACT_ATOMS: atom_id res chain seq x y z
N MET A 1 28.97 1.32 -1.72
CA MET A 1 27.88 1.05 -2.67
C MET A 1 26.69 1.88 -2.25
N LYS A 2 26.19 2.74 -3.14
CA LYS A 2 25.01 3.57 -2.94
C LYS A 2 23.79 2.93 -3.61
N VAL A 3 22.72 2.73 -2.85
CA VAL A 3 21.44 2.18 -3.30
C VAL A 3 20.39 3.27 -3.17
N VAL A 4 19.71 3.57 -4.28
CA VAL A 4 18.58 4.50 -4.30
C VAL A 4 17.29 3.71 -4.46
N VAL A 5 16.39 3.87 -3.49
CA VAL A 5 15.05 3.27 -3.51
C VAL A 5 14.03 4.34 -3.84
N ILE A 6 13.20 4.10 -4.85
CA ILE A 6 12.15 5.03 -5.29
C ILE A 6 10.78 4.46 -4.93
N GLY A 7 10.07 5.13 -4.03
CA GLY A 7 8.75 4.74 -3.52
C GLY A 7 8.81 4.21 -2.10
N GLY A 8 8.24 4.94 -1.16
CA GLY A 8 8.24 4.64 0.28
C GLY A 8 7.13 3.69 0.74
N GLY A 9 6.59 2.84 -0.14
CA GLY A 9 5.61 1.82 0.24
C GLY A 9 6.23 0.65 1.03
N TRP A 10 5.43 -0.38 1.34
CA TRP A 10 5.92 -1.59 2.03
C TRP A 10 7.15 -2.23 1.36
N GLY A 11 7.10 -2.38 0.03
CA GLY A 11 8.21 -2.96 -0.74
C GLY A 11 9.48 -2.10 -0.69
N GLY A 12 9.33 -0.77 -0.79
CA GLY A 12 10.48 0.14 -0.75
C GLY A 12 11.10 0.26 0.64
N CYS A 13 10.28 0.31 1.69
CA CYS A 13 10.77 0.28 3.07
C CYS A 13 11.51 -1.03 3.37
N SER A 14 10.97 -2.17 2.94
CA SER A 14 11.62 -3.48 3.11
C SER A 14 12.93 -3.56 2.33
N ALA A 15 12.94 -3.13 1.07
CA ALA A 15 14.14 -3.09 0.23
C ALA A 15 15.23 -2.19 0.83
N ALA A 16 14.85 -1.02 1.38
CA ALA A 16 15.79 -0.11 2.02
C ALA A 16 16.44 -0.74 3.28
N LEU A 17 15.64 -1.41 4.13
CA LEU A 17 16.15 -2.12 5.31
C LEU A 17 17.11 -3.25 4.91
N VAL A 18 16.75 -4.06 3.93
CA VAL A 18 17.60 -5.17 3.46
C VAL A 18 18.89 -4.62 2.84
N ALA A 19 18.81 -3.59 2.01
CA ALA A 19 19.99 -2.93 1.43
C ALA A 19 20.91 -2.37 2.52
N LYS A 20 20.34 -1.81 3.60
CA LYS A 20 21.12 -1.31 4.73
C LYS A 20 21.81 -2.43 5.51
N LYS A 21 21.12 -3.55 5.75
CA LYS A 21 21.67 -4.74 6.43
C LYS A 21 22.87 -5.35 5.71
N ILE A 22 22.94 -5.25 4.38
CA ILE A 22 24.09 -5.70 3.59
C ILE A 22 25.22 -4.64 3.48
N GLY A 23 25.12 -3.54 4.25
CA GLY A 23 26.16 -2.52 4.36
C GLY A 23 26.11 -1.43 3.29
N ALA A 24 25.01 -1.28 2.54
CA ALA A 24 24.89 -0.20 1.58
C ALA A 24 24.61 1.16 2.24
N GLU A 25 25.01 2.23 1.54
CA GLU A 25 24.47 3.56 1.78
C GLU A 25 23.12 3.67 1.06
N VAL A 26 22.06 4.03 1.78
CA VAL A 26 20.69 3.95 1.25
C VAL A 26 20.00 5.30 1.33
N GLU A 27 19.44 5.72 0.20
CA GLU A 27 18.52 6.86 0.09
C GLU A 27 17.15 6.37 -0.38
N LEU A 28 16.10 6.74 0.35
CA LEU A 28 14.71 6.41 0.04
C LEU A 28 13.95 7.68 -0.36
N TYR A 29 13.42 7.71 -1.58
CA TYR A 29 12.68 8.85 -2.11
C TYR A 29 11.18 8.52 -2.20
N GLU A 30 10.34 9.34 -1.57
CA GLU A 30 8.89 9.19 -1.56
C GLU A 30 8.21 10.47 -2.04
N LYS A 31 7.26 10.32 -2.98
CA LYS A 31 6.58 11.47 -3.59
C LYS A 31 5.67 12.20 -2.62
N THR A 32 5.11 11.51 -1.63
CA THR A 32 4.20 12.06 -0.64
C THR A 32 4.95 12.50 0.62
N ASP A 33 4.21 13.07 1.57
CA ASP A 33 4.74 13.52 2.86
C ASP A 33 4.72 12.44 3.95
N MET A 34 4.43 11.18 3.58
CA MET A 34 4.34 10.04 4.49
C MET A 34 4.82 8.77 3.77
N LEU A 35 5.36 7.82 4.52
CA LEU A 35 5.67 6.49 4.01
C LEU A 35 4.40 5.61 3.92
N LEU A 36 4.58 4.37 3.46
CA LEU A 36 3.63 3.26 3.38
C LEU A 36 2.48 3.39 2.38
N GLY A 37 2.10 4.60 1.97
CA GLY A 37 1.04 4.82 0.98
C GLY A 37 -0.28 4.13 1.37
N LEU A 38 -0.69 3.09 0.62
CA LEU A 38 -1.90 2.32 0.91
C LEU A 38 -1.82 1.54 2.25
N GLY A 39 -0.64 1.35 2.83
CA GLY A 39 -0.48 0.80 4.18
C GLY A 39 -1.20 1.65 5.24
N ASN A 40 -1.32 2.96 5.03
CA ASN A 40 -1.98 3.87 5.98
C ASN A 40 -3.52 3.79 5.94
N VAL A 41 -4.09 2.90 5.12
CA VAL A 41 -5.54 2.64 5.02
C VAL A 41 -5.88 1.15 4.91
N GLY A 42 -4.86 0.28 4.78
CA GLY A 42 -5.06 -1.14 4.53
C GLY A 42 -5.32 -1.93 5.81
N GLY A 43 -4.45 -1.77 6.81
CA GLY A 43 -4.65 -2.27 8.16
C GLY A 43 -4.72 -3.80 8.35
N ILE A 44 -4.69 -4.61 7.30
CA ILE A 44 -4.78 -6.08 7.39
C ILE A 44 -3.42 -6.73 7.10
N ILE A 45 -2.94 -7.53 8.04
CA ILE A 45 -1.78 -8.41 7.89
C ILE A 45 -2.13 -9.82 8.36
N ARG A 46 -1.26 -10.80 8.09
CA ARG A 46 -1.36 -12.18 8.56
C ARG A 46 -2.65 -12.92 8.17
N ASN A 47 -3.40 -12.46 7.16
CA ASN A 47 -4.56 -13.17 6.63
C ASN A 47 -4.16 -14.11 5.48
N ASN A 48 -4.66 -15.35 5.48
CA ASN A 48 -4.45 -16.34 4.42
C ASN A 48 -2.99 -16.40 3.95
N GLY A 49 -2.72 -16.26 2.65
CA GLY A 49 -1.37 -16.26 2.09
C GLY A 49 -0.45 -15.14 2.60
N ARG A 50 -0.96 -14.04 3.18
CA ARG A 50 -0.11 -13.04 3.83
C ARG A 50 0.52 -13.55 5.11
N TYR A 51 -0.08 -14.56 5.77
CA TYR A 51 0.55 -15.23 6.89
C TYR A 51 1.82 -15.95 6.42
N THR A 52 1.71 -16.80 5.40
CA THR A 52 2.86 -17.52 4.84
C THR A 52 3.96 -16.56 4.39
N ALA A 53 3.60 -15.51 3.64
CA ALA A 53 4.58 -14.52 3.20
C ALA A 53 5.27 -13.79 4.37
N ALA A 54 4.55 -13.52 5.46
CA ALA A 54 5.13 -12.91 6.65
C ALA A 54 6.13 -13.85 7.34
N GLU A 55 5.78 -15.13 7.50
CA GLU A 55 6.67 -16.14 8.09
C GLU A 55 7.92 -16.39 7.24
N GLU A 56 7.78 -16.41 5.91
CA GLU A 56 8.91 -16.51 4.99
C GLU A 56 9.84 -15.30 5.10
N LEU A 57 9.30 -14.09 5.15
CA LEU A 57 10.09 -12.87 5.35
C LEU A 57 10.86 -12.89 6.67
N ILE A 58 10.23 -13.32 7.76
CA ILE A 58 10.87 -13.47 9.07
C ILE A 58 12.01 -14.49 8.98
N ALA A 59 11.76 -15.67 8.40
CA ALA A 59 12.76 -16.72 8.25
C ALA A 59 13.97 -16.29 7.38
N LEU A 60 13.74 -15.43 6.39
CA LEU A 60 14.78 -14.85 5.53
C LEU A 60 15.50 -13.64 6.16
N GLY A 61 15.16 -13.26 7.39
CA GLY A 61 15.79 -12.14 8.10
C GLY A 61 15.28 -10.75 7.70
N ALA A 62 14.12 -10.67 7.04
CA ALA A 62 13.44 -9.45 6.61
C ALA A 62 12.12 -9.21 7.38
N GLY A 63 12.07 -9.63 8.65
CA GLY A 63 10.88 -9.58 9.50
C GLY A 63 10.55 -8.21 10.12
N ASP A 64 11.41 -7.20 10.03
CA ASP A 64 11.30 -5.95 10.82
C ASP A 64 9.94 -5.25 10.65
N LEU A 65 9.45 -5.15 9.42
CA LEU A 65 8.16 -4.50 9.16
C LEU A 65 6.96 -5.36 9.60
N VAL A 66 7.12 -6.68 9.59
CA VAL A 66 6.11 -7.61 10.11
C VAL A 66 6.01 -7.46 11.62
N GLU A 67 7.14 -7.43 12.33
CA GLU A 67 7.19 -7.22 13.77
C GLU A 67 6.56 -5.89 14.19
N ILE A 68 6.79 -4.81 13.42
CA ILE A 68 6.13 -3.52 13.67
C ILE A 68 4.61 -3.63 13.47
N CYS A 69 4.15 -4.30 12.40
CA CYS A 69 2.72 -4.54 12.18
C CYS A 69 2.11 -5.37 13.32
N ASP A 70 2.81 -6.37 13.82
CA ASP A 70 2.35 -7.22 14.92
C ASP A 70 2.26 -6.40 16.22
N SER A 71 3.27 -5.58 16.51
CA SER A 71 3.28 -4.70 17.68
C SER A 71 2.21 -3.61 17.67
N THR A 72 1.68 -3.29 16.49
CA THR A 72 0.61 -2.30 16.30
C THR A 72 -0.75 -2.94 16.02
N SER A 73 -0.82 -4.27 16.01
CA SER A 73 -2.07 -5.00 15.84
C SER A 73 -2.98 -4.81 17.05
N ARG A 74 -4.18 -4.29 16.79
CA ARG A 74 -5.25 -4.10 17.78
C ARG A 74 -6.00 -5.40 18.01
N HIS A 75 -6.16 -6.15 16.94
CA HIS A 75 -6.89 -7.41 16.90
C HIS A 75 -6.07 -8.46 16.17
N THR A 76 -6.16 -9.70 16.61
CA THR A 76 -5.52 -10.87 16.00
C THR A 76 -6.53 -12.00 15.92
N ASN A 77 -6.38 -12.90 14.95
CA ASN A 77 -7.32 -13.99 14.71
C ASN A 77 -8.75 -13.50 14.45
N VAL A 78 -8.88 -12.42 13.66
CA VAL A 78 -10.19 -11.90 13.23
C VAL A 78 -10.67 -12.70 12.02
N TYR A 79 -11.87 -13.25 12.14
CA TYR A 79 -12.57 -14.02 11.12
C TYR A 79 -13.60 -13.14 10.41
N PHE A 80 -13.46 -12.93 9.11
CA PHE A 80 -14.46 -12.23 8.30
C PHE A 80 -14.52 -12.88 6.90
N PRO A 81 -15.58 -12.67 6.10
CA PRO A 81 -15.75 -13.35 4.81
C PRO A 81 -14.45 -13.49 3.98
N GLY A 82 -14.06 -14.74 3.73
CA GLY A 82 -12.86 -15.12 3.00
C GLY A 82 -11.53 -15.02 3.77
N ASN A 83 -11.53 -14.80 5.09
CA ASN A 83 -10.34 -14.63 5.92
C ASN A 83 -10.52 -15.25 7.30
N ASP A 84 -9.66 -16.21 7.64
CA ASP A 84 -9.80 -16.98 8.88
C ASP A 84 -8.96 -16.45 10.05
N HIS A 85 -7.88 -15.73 9.80
CA HIS A 85 -6.93 -15.40 10.88
C HIS A 85 -6.25 -14.06 10.66
N ALA A 86 -7.02 -13.03 10.29
CA ALA A 86 -6.46 -11.72 10.04
C ALA A 86 -5.97 -11.05 11.34
N SER A 87 -4.85 -10.34 11.24
CA SER A 87 -4.42 -9.36 12.25
C SER A 87 -4.64 -7.96 11.71
N LEU A 88 -5.14 -7.07 12.57
CA LEU A 88 -5.55 -5.71 12.21
C LEU A 88 -4.64 -4.68 12.86
N TYR A 89 -3.64 -4.18 12.12
CA TYR A 89 -2.72 -3.14 12.61
C TYR A 89 -3.35 -1.75 12.59
N ASP A 90 -2.96 -0.94 13.59
CA ASP A 90 -3.41 0.43 13.73
C ASP A 90 -2.75 1.34 12.67
N VAL A 91 -3.53 1.72 11.67
CA VAL A 91 -3.06 2.53 10.55
C VAL A 91 -2.63 3.95 10.96
N ASN A 92 -3.02 4.41 12.15
CA ASN A 92 -2.58 5.72 12.65
C ASN A 92 -1.25 5.64 13.41
N LYS A 93 -0.79 4.44 13.79
CA LYS A 93 0.47 4.22 14.52
C LYS A 93 1.60 3.68 13.64
N ILE A 94 1.25 3.02 12.54
CA ILE A 94 2.20 2.22 11.76
C ILE A 94 3.28 3.07 11.06
N GLU A 95 2.90 4.15 10.39
CA GLU A 95 3.82 4.99 9.61
C GLU A 95 4.96 5.60 10.45
N PRO A 96 4.70 6.24 11.61
CA PRO A 96 5.79 6.83 12.40
C PRO A 96 6.74 5.78 12.95
N LEU A 97 6.27 4.56 13.27
CA LEU A 97 7.13 3.48 13.74
C LEU A 97 8.02 2.92 12.61
N VAL A 98 7.46 2.73 11.41
CA VAL A 98 8.25 2.32 10.24
C VAL A 98 9.27 3.39 9.87
N LYS A 99 8.87 4.66 9.84
CA LYS A 99 9.77 5.78 9.57
C LYS A 99 10.92 5.82 10.59
N LYS A 100 10.59 5.73 11.88
CA LYS A 100 11.59 5.70 12.95
C LYS A 100 12.55 4.53 12.79
N LYS A 101 12.06 3.32 12.48
CA LYS A 101 12.91 2.15 12.24
C LYS A 101 13.90 2.40 11.10
N LEU A 102 13.45 2.99 9.98
CA LEU A 102 14.34 3.31 8.85
C LEU A 102 15.40 4.35 9.25
N GLU A 103 15.01 5.39 9.99
CA GLU A 103 15.92 6.44 10.47
C GLU A 103 16.95 5.89 11.48
N ASP A 104 16.51 5.05 12.42
CA ASP A 104 17.38 4.41 13.43
C ASP A 104 18.41 3.47 12.78
N GLU A 105 18.08 2.84 11.64
CA GLU A 105 19.03 2.06 10.85
C GLU A 105 19.99 2.94 10.01
N GLY A 106 19.80 4.27 9.99
CA GLY A 106 20.64 5.20 9.25
C GLY A 106 20.36 5.24 7.75
N ILE A 107 19.09 5.12 7.35
CA ILE A 107 18.59 5.31 5.99
C ILE A 107 18.19 6.77 5.81
N ASN A 108 18.65 7.41 4.72
CA ASN A 108 18.30 8.80 4.41
C ASN A 108 16.94 8.86 3.70
N ILE A 109 15.95 9.52 4.29
CA ILE A 109 14.58 9.56 3.78
C ILE A 109 14.26 10.94 3.21
N PHE A 110 13.86 10.98 1.94
CA PHE A 110 13.49 12.20 1.21
C PHE A 110 11.99 12.16 0.87
N LEU A 111 11.19 12.83 1.70
CA LEU A 111 9.75 12.98 1.50
C LEU A 111 9.45 14.14 0.56
N ARG A 112 8.26 14.13 -0.05
CA ARG A 112 7.81 15.13 -1.04
C ARG A 112 8.77 15.24 -2.22
N THR A 113 9.47 14.15 -2.54
CA THR A 113 10.46 14.12 -3.60
C THR A 113 10.02 13.11 -4.67
N ARG A 114 9.52 13.64 -5.79
CA ARG A 114 8.94 12.82 -6.85
C ARG A 114 9.95 12.58 -7.96
N ALA A 115 10.29 11.31 -8.19
CA ALA A 115 10.99 10.88 -9.39
C ALA A 115 10.07 10.93 -10.63
N ILE A 116 10.60 11.39 -11.75
CA ILE A 116 9.84 11.59 -13.00
C ILE A 116 10.50 10.98 -14.24
N ASP A 117 11.80 10.68 -14.20
CA ASP A 117 12.53 10.13 -15.34
C ASP A 117 13.78 9.37 -14.88
N VAL A 118 14.44 8.72 -15.83
CA VAL A 118 15.76 8.10 -15.65
C VAL A 118 16.68 8.47 -16.80
N LYS A 119 17.98 8.57 -16.54
CA LYS A 119 19.01 8.66 -17.59
C LYS A 119 19.64 7.29 -17.75
N CYS A 120 19.62 6.80 -18.98
CA CYS A 120 20.18 5.51 -19.34
C CYS A 120 21.31 5.67 -20.36
N SER A 121 22.38 4.91 -20.18
CA SER A 121 23.51 4.82 -21.12
C SER A 121 24.00 3.38 -21.15
N GLU A 122 24.30 2.87 -22.35
CA GLU A 122 24.89 1.53 -22.54
C GLU A 122 24.14 0.39 -21.79
N GLY A 123 22.80 0.48 -21.74
CA GLY A 123 21.97 -0.52 -21.05
C GLY A 123 21.99 -0.44 -19.52
N LYS A 124 22.53 0.64 -18.94
CA LYS A 124 22.56 0.90 -17.49
C LYS A 124 21.80 2.18 -17.16
N ILE A 125 21.19 2.20 -15.98
CA ILE A 125 20.62 3.42 -15.40
C ILE A 125 21.76 4.16 -14.70
N GLU A 126 22.03 5.40 -15.12
CA GLU A 126 23.06 6.25 -14.52
C GLU A 126 22.48 7.11 -13.38
N SER A 127 21.26 7.63 -13.58
CA SER A 127 20.60 8.48 -12.60
C SER A 127 19.08 8.45 -12.68
N VAL A 128 18.45 8.79 -11.56
CA VAL A 128 17.02 9.12 -11.49
C VAL A 128 16.87 10.64 -11.54
N VAL A 129 15.93 11.13 -12.34
CA VAL A 129 15.59 12.56 -12.46
C VAL A 129 14.37 12.87 -11.58
N LEU A 130 14.52 13.87 -10.72
CA LEU A 130 13.50 14.36 -9.80
C LEU A 130 12.66 15.48 -10.44
N SER A 131 11.49 15.76 -9.87
CA SER A 131 10.55 16.73 -10.42
C SER A 131 11.03 18.19 -10.36
N ASP A 132 12.06 18.47 -9.56
CA ASP A 132 12.74 19.76 -9.49
C ASP A 132 13.90 19.90 -10.52
N GLY A 133 14.15 18.85 -11.31
CA GLY A 133 15.24 18.77 -12.28
C GLY A 133 16.54 18.18 -11.74
N THR A 134 16.64 17.91 -10.43
CA THR A 134 17.82 17.29 -9.83
C THR A 134 18.01 15.87 -10.36
N SER A 135 19.26 15.45 -10.61
CA SER A 135 19.61 14.07 -10.98
C SER A 135 20.36 13.39 -9.83
N ILE A 136 19.92 12.19 -9.45
CA ILE A 136 20.52 11.40 -8.36
C ILE A 136 21.25 10.21 -8.96
N ASN A 137 22.57 10.16 -8.77
CA ASN A 137 23.42 9.03 -9.16
C ASN A 137 23.49 7.99 -8.04
N ALA A 138 23.59 6.72 -8.41
CA ALA A 138 23.77 5.59 -7.51
C ALA A 138 24.36 4.37 -8.24
N ASP A 139 24.83 3.37 -7.50
CA ASP A 139 25.30 2.12 -8.08
C ASP A 139 24.13 1.17 -8.41
N VAL A 140 23.05 1.26 -7.63
CA VAL A 140 21.85 0.42 -7.76
C VAL A 140 20.60 1.27 -7.55
N PHE A 141 19.58 1.04 -8.39
CA PHE A 141 18.27 1.66 -8.29
C PHE A 141 17.19 0.59 -8.08
N ILE A 142 16.31 0.82 -7.12
CA ILE A 142 15.17 -0.05 -6.81
C ILE A 142 13.89 0.75 -7.04
N GLU A 143 13.13 0.43 -8.10
CA GLU A 143 11.80 1.00 -8.31
C GLU A 143 10.76 0.23 -7.48
N ALA A 144 10.29 0.85 -6.40
CA ALA A 144 9.24 0.36 -5.53
C ALA A 144 8.02 1.31 -5.51
N THR A 145 7.75 1.98 -6.64
CA THR A 145 6.69 3.00 -6.77
C THR A 145 5.27 2.42 -6.78
N GLY A 146 5.15 1.09 -6.85
CA GLY A 146 3.88 0.39 -6.98
C GLY A 146 3.21 0.63 -8.33
N SER A 147 2.00 0.09 -8.48
CA SER A 147 1.25 0.10 -9.74
C SER A 147 -0.05 0.90 -9.69
N THR A 148 -0.30 1.64 -8.60
CA THR A 148 -1.53 2.45 -8.52
C THR A 148 -1.50 3.55 -9.57
N GLY A 149 -2.52 3.54 -10.44
CA GLY A 149 -2.59 4.43 -11.58
C GLY A 149 -2.70 5.91 -11.21
N PRO A 150 -2.24 6.82 -12.08
CA PRO A 150 -2.46 8.25 -11.93
C PRO A 150 -3.94 8.62 -12.05
N MET A 151 -4.29 9.88 -11.77
CA MET A 151 -5.68 10.36 -11.89
C MET A 151 -6.30 10.10 -13.26
N GLY A 152 -5.51 10.15 -14.34
CA GLY A 152 -5.97 9.80 -15.68
C GLY A 152 -6.47 8.36 -15.79
N ASN A 153 -5.84 7.41 -15.09
CA ASN A 153 -6.30 6.03 -15.03
C ASN A 153 -7.57 5.90 -14.17
N CYS A 154 -7.67 6.66 -13.08
CA CYS A 154 -8.90 6.69 -12.28
C CYS A 154 -10.11 7.20 -13.09
N LEU A 155 -9.89 8.19 -13.97
CA LEU A 155 -10.93 8.70 -14.89
C LEU A 155 -11.23 7.71 -16.02
N LYS A 156 -10.20 7.10 -16.62
CA LYS A 156 -10.36 6.21 -17.77
C LYS A 156 -10.96 4.84 -17.41
N TYR A 157 -10.56 4.26 -16.27
CA TYR A 157 -10.86 2.86 -15.92
C TYR A 157 -11.74 2.72 -14.67
N GLY A 158 -11.99 3.82 -13.94
CA GLY A 158 -12.77 3.87 -12.71
C GLY A 158 -13.82 4.97 -12.73
N ASN A 159 -14.14 5.50 -11.55
CA ASN A 159 -15.19 6.52 -11.36
C ASN A 159 -14.60 7.93 -11.13
N GLY A 160 -13.36 8.17 -11.56
CA GLY A 160 -12.63 9.41 -11.28
C GLY A 160 -11.84 9.38 -9.96
N CYS A 161 -11.21 10.51 -9.64
CA CYS A 161 -10.35 10.65 -8.47
C CYS A 161 -11.16 11.07 -7.24
N VAL A 162 -11.15 10.23 -6.20
CA VAL A 162 -11.73 10.54 -4.87
C VAL A 162 -10.69 11.00 -3.85
N MET A 163 -9.49 11.36 -4.33
CA MET A 163 -8.35 11.77 -3.49
C MET A 163 -8.02 10.75 -2.40
N CYS A 164 -7.69 9.51 -2.82
CA CYS A 164 -7.22 8.49 -1.88
C CYS A 164 -5.91 8.92 -1.19
N ILE A 165 -5.41 8.10 -0.26
CA ILE A 165 -4.22 8.39 0.57
C ILE A 165 -2.95 8.76 -0.23
N LEU A 166 -2.87 8.36 -1.51
CA LEU A 166 -1.77 8.71 -2.40
C LEU A 166 -1.77 10.19 -2.85
N ARG A 167 -2.91 10.90 -2.68
CA ARG A 167 -3.05 12.36 -2.79
C ARG A 167 -2.41 12.93 -4.06
N CYS A 168 -2.68 12.30 -5.21
CA CYS A 168 -2.15 12.70 -6.52
C CYS A 168 -2.39 14.18 -6.88
N PRO A 169 -3.52 14.83 -6.53
CA PRO A 169 -3.67 16.28 -6.75
C PRO A 169 -2.60 17.13 -6.06
N CYS A 170 -2.08 16.70 -4.91
CA CYS A 170 -1.08 17.44 -4.14
C CYS A 170 0.36 17.07 -4.53
N PHE A 171 0.64 15.77 -4.70
CA PHE A 171 2.00 15.26 -4.87
C PHE A 171 2.34 14.86 -6.31
N GLY A 172 1.37 14.96 -7.21
CA GLY A 172 1.47 14.49 -8.58
C GLY A 172 1.31 12.97 -8.73
N PRO A 173 1.16 12.52 -9.99
CA PRO A 173 1.02 11.12 -10.35
C PRO A 173 2.31 10.31 -10.17
N ARG A 174 2.16 8.98 -10.01
CA ARG A 174 3.24 8.01 -10.21
C ARG A 174 3.66 8.02 -11.69
N VAL A 175 4.96 7.93 -11.93
CA VAL A 175 5.55 7.71 -13.26
C VAL A 175 6.22 6.34 -13.25
N SER A 176 6.06 5.58 -14.33
CA SER A 176 6.78 4.32 -14.53
C SER A 176 8.22 4.58 -14.90
N LEU A 177 9.16 4.35 -13.99
CA LEU A 177 10.57 4.56 -14.27
C LEU A 177 11.13 3.45 -15.17
N SER A 178 10.65 2.22 -15.01
CA SER A 178 10.85 1.12 -15.98
C SER A 178 10.44 1.53 -17.39
N ALA A 179 9.26 2.12 -17.59
CA ALA A 179 8.83 2.56 -18.92
C ALA A 179 9.66 3.74 -19.44
N ARG A 180 10.10 4.65 -18.54
CA ARG A 180 11.08 5.69 -18.89
C ARG A 180 12.43 5.12 -19.31
N ALA A 181 12.82 3.96 -18.76
CA ALA A 181 13.97 3.20 -19.20
C ALA A 181 13.74 2.38 -20.49
N GLY A 182 12.54 2.45 -21.09
CA GLY A 182 12.17 1.71 -22.30
C GLY A 182 11.58 0.33 -22.06
N ILE A 183 11.26 -0.04 -20.81
CA ILE A 183 10.67 -1.33 -20.43
C ILE A 183 9.21 -1.12 -20.02
N PRO A 184 8.21 -1.55 -20.82
CA PRO A 184 6.82 -1.30 -20.49
C PRO A 184 6.38 -2.03 -19.22
N ASP A 185 5.50 -1.41 -18.43
CA ASP A 185 4.85 -2.05 -17.29
C ASP A 185 3.99 -3.23 -17.75
N LEU A 186 3.96 -4.30 -16.95
CA LEU A 186 3.00 -5.40 -17.12
C LEU A 186 1.58 -4.90 -16.80
N GLN A 187 0.65 -5.13 -17.71
CA GLN A 187 -0.73 -4.68 -17.59
C GLN A 187 -1.65 -5.84 -17.17
N GLY A 188 -2.25 -5.72 -15.99
CA GLY A 188 -3.32 -6.62 -15.55
C GLY A 188 -4.66 -6.25 -16.18
N MET A 189 -5.47 -7.26 -16.48
CA MET A 189 -6.85 -7.11 -16.98
C MET A 189 -7.83 -7.67 -15.94
N ARG A 190 -8.95 -6.98 -15.71
CA ARG A 190 -10.05 -7.48 -14.84
C ARG A 190 -11.12 -8.24 -15.61
N ALA A 191 -11.20 -7.99 -16.92
CA ALA A 191 -12.07 -8.66 -17.87
C ALA A 191 -11.43 -8.51 -19.26
N ASP A 192 -11.94 -9.25 -20.24
CA ASP A 192 -11.47 -9.16 -21.63
C ASP A 192 -11.46 -7.71 -22.09
N ASP A 193 -10.29 -7.25 -22.55
CA ASP A 193 -10.01 -5.87 -23.01
C ASP A 193 -10.25 -4.75 -21.97
N ILE A 194 -10.43 -5.07 -20.69
CA ILE A 194 -10.57 -4.08 -19.62
C ILE A 194 -9.37 -4.13 -18.67
N PHE A 195 -8.48 -3.15 -18.82
CA PHE A 195 -7.29 -2.99 -17.98
C PHE A 195 -7.59 -2.50 -16.57
N GLY A 196 -6.74 -2.95 -15.65
CA GLY A 196 -6.72 -2.52 -14.25
C GLY A 196 -7.87 -3.11 -13.43
N ALA A 197 -7.81 -2.86 -12.12
CA ALA A 197 -8.87 -3.23 -11.19
C ALA A 197 -9.02 -2.15 -10.12
N MET A 198 -10.16 -2.12 -9.44
CA MET A 198 -10.51 -1.07 -8.48
C MET A 198 -10.46 -1.60 -7.05
N SER A 199 -9.79 -0.84 -6.18
CA SER A 199 -9.94 -0.99 -4.73
C SER A 199 -11.10 -0.13 -4.25
N GLY A 200 -11.87 -0.63 -3.29
CA GLY A 200 -13.05 0.03 -2.75
C GLY A 200 -13.10 0.02 -1.23
N SER A 201 -11.96 -0.04 -0.54
CA SER A 201 -11.94 0.12 0.91
C SER A 201 -12.03 1.60 1.28
N CYS A 202 -12.92 1.92 2.20
CA CYS A 202 -13.08 3.26 2.75
C CYS A 202 -12.36 3.36 4.09
N LYS A 203 -12.17 4.59 4.57
CA LYS A 203 -11.71 4.88 5.93
C LYS A 203 -12.78 5.78 6.55
N LEU A 204 -13.42 5.29 7.61
CA LEU A 204 -14.42 6.00 8.38
C LEU A 204 -13.85 6.31 9.75
N MET A 205 -14.04 7.55 10.19
CA MET A 205 -13.73 7.98 11.55
C MET A 205 -14.73 7.29 12.49
N LYS A 206 -14.25 6.58 13.52
CA LYS A 206 -15.14 5.82 14.42
C LYS A 206 -16.15 6.72 15.11
N GLU A 207 -15.78 7.97 15.35
CA GLU A 207 -16.60 9.01 15.97
C GLU A 207 -17.84 9.38 15.12
N THR A 208 -17.88 8.97 13.85
CA THR A 208 -19.05 9.14 12.97
C THR A 208 -20.02 7.97 13.01
N LEU A 209 -19.68 6.89 13.73
CA LEU A 209 -20.49 5.69 13.88
C LEU A 209 -21.27 5.73 15.20
N SER A 210 -22.30 4.89 15.33
CA SER A 210 -23.02 4.76 16.59
C SER A 210 -22.13 4.16 17.68
N GLU A 211 -22.40 4.50 18.94
CA GLU A 211 -21.66 3.96 20.10
C GLU A 211 -21.66 2.43 20.14
N GLU A 212 -22.76 1.81 19.71
CA GLU A 212 -22.90 0.35 19.60
C GLU A 212 -21.91 -0.25 18.59
N ILE A 213 -21.81 0.32 17.39
CA ILE A 213 -20.87 -0.15 16.36
C ILE A 213 -19.43 0.05 16.81
N VAL A 214 -19.12 1.20 17.43
CA VAL A 214 -17.78 1.49 17.94
C VAL A 214 -17.38 0.48 19.01
N LYS A 215 -18.28 0.20 19.97
CA LYS A 215 -18.04 -0.77 21.03
C LYS A 215 -17.79 -2.17 20.45
N GLU A 216 -18.60 -2.61 19.50
CA GLU A 216 -18.43 -3.93 18.89
C GLU A 216 -17.12 -4.03 18.08
N LEU A 217 -16.74 -2.97 17.35
CA LEU A 217 -15.44 -2.89 16.67
C LEU A 217 -14.27 -2.95 17.65
N ASP A 218 -14.35 -2.25 18.78
CA ASP A 218 -13.29 -2.23 19.80
C ASP A 218 -13.18 -3.57 20.55
N GLU A 219 -14.28 -4.30 20.71
CA GLU A 219 -14.28 -5.61 21.39
C GLU A 219 -13.89 -6.76 20.46
N LYS A 220 -14.35 -6.75 19.21
CA LYS A 220 -14.24 -7.91 18.28
C LYS A 220 -13.33 -7.66 17.09
N GLY A 221 -13.00 -6.41 16.79
CA GLY A 221 -12.28 -6.02 15.58
C GLY A 221 -13.10 -6.04 14.29
N LEU A 222 -14.38 -6.41 14.37
CA LEU A 222 -15.26 -6.66 13.22
C LEU A 222 -16.71 -6.32 13.56
N VAL A 223 -17.38 -5.65 12.61
CA VAL A 223 -18.83 -5.54 12.55
C VAL A 223 -19.29 -5.86 11.13
N ILE A 224 -20.33 -6.68 11.00
CA ILE A 224 -20.95 -7.01 9.70
C ILE A 224 -22.38 -6.46 9.72
N LEU A 225 -22.67 -5.52 8.82
CA LEU A 225 -24.00 -4.91 8.68
C LEU A 225 -24.63 -5.37 7.38
N LYS A 226 -25.87 -5.86 7.42
CA LYS A 226 -26.61 -6.22 6.22
C LYS A 226 -26.96 -4.96 5.42
N VAL A 227 -26.70 -4.99 4.13
CA VAL A 227 -27.13 -3.94 3.18
C VAL A 227 -28.63 -4.14 2.88
N PRO A 228 -29.45 -3.07 2.80
CA PRO A 228 -30.83 -3.17 2.33
C PRO A 228 -30.93 -3.93 1.01
N GLU A 229 -31.97 -4.75 0.82
CA GLU A 229 -32.05 -5.66 -0.33
C GLU A 229 -32.10 -4.91 -1.66
N GLU A 230 -32.71 -3.73 -1.67
CA GLU A 230 -32.75 -2.79 -2.79
C GLU A 230 -31.38 -2.19 -3.17
N ASP A 231 -30.43 -2.17 -2.24
CA ASP A 231 -29.08 -1.60 -2.43
C ASP A 231 -28.02 -2.67 -2.74
N VAL A 232 -28.39 -3.96 -2.70
CA VAL A 232 -27.48 -5.06 -3.03
C VAL A 232 -27.14 -5.03 -4.52
N ASN A 233 -25.88 -4.68 -4.81
CA ASN A 233 -25.35 -4.67 -6.16
C ASN A 233 -24.28 -5.76 -6.32
N MET A 234 -24.65 -6.85 -7.01
CA MET A 234 -23.72 -7.96 -7.32
C MET A 234 -22.68 -7.60 -8.39
N ASP A 235 -23.02 -6.70 -9.31
CA ASP A 235 -22.11 -6.30 -10.39
C ASP A 235 -20.84 -5.61 -9.88
N LYS A 236 -20.91 -4.97 -8.70
CA LYS A 236 -19.72 -4.34 -8.09
C LYS A 236 -18.58 -5.34 -7.83
N LEU A 237 -18.88 -6.63 -7.64
CA LEU A 237 -17.87 -7.66 -7.39
C LEU A 237 -16.91 -7.85 -8.57
N LYS A 238 -17.37 -7.62 -9.81
CA LYS A 238 -16.57 -7.74 -11.04
C LYS A 238 -15.43 -6.70 -11.12
N SER A 239 -15.51 -5.63 -10.33
CA SER A 239 -14.53 -4.54 -10.34
C SER A 239 -13.41 -4.70 -9.30
N LYS A 240 -13.56 -5.64 -8.36
CA LYS A 240 -12.69 -5.78 -7.19
C LYS A 240 -11.26 -6.17 -7.61
N VAL A 241 -10.28 -5.40 -7.15
CA VAL A 241 -8.85 -5.73 -7.29
C VAL A 241 -8.46 -6.95 -6.46
N CYS A 242 -9.01 -7.09 -5.26
CA CYS A 242 -8.76 -8.23 -4.41
C CYS A 242 -9.80 -9.32 -4.71
N GLN A 243 -9.39 -10.36 -5.44
CA GLN A 243 -10.25 -11.48 -5.82
C GLN A 243 -10.86 -12.19 -4.60
N GLN A 244 -10.13 -12.24 -3.48
CA GLN A 244 -10.62 -12.77 -2.20
C GLN A 244 -11.85 -12.02 -1.63
N TYR A 245 -12.15 -10.81 -2.12
CA TYR A 245 -13.32 -10.02 -1.72
C TYR A 245 -14.40 -9.97 -2.80
N ALA A 246 -14.26 -10.74 -3.88
CA ALA A 246 -15.27 -10.90 -4.92
C ALA A 246 -16.30 -11.98 -4.53
N LEU A 247 -16.75 -11.95 -3.26
CA LEU A 247 -17.71 -12.91 -2.70
C LEU A 247 -19.07 -12.23 -2.49
N LYS A 248 -20.14 -13.03 -2.51
CA LYS A 248 -21.53 -12.55 -2.35
C LYS A 248 -21.71 -11.77 -1.04
N GLU A 249 -21.01 -12.16 0.01
CA GLU A 249 -21.01 -11.53 1.32
C GLU A 249 -20.58 -10.05 1.25
N PHE A 250 -19.65 -9.68 0.35
CA PHE A 250 -19.24 -8.29 0.14
C PHE A 250 -20.23 -7.49 -0.72
N ALA A 251 -21.19 -8.17 -1.37
CA ALA A 251 -22.32 -7.52 -2.02
C ALA A 251 -23.44 -7.23 -1.05
N GLU A 252 -23.75 -8.21 -0.19
CA GLU A 252 -24.89 -8.21 0.73
C GLU A 252 -24.60 -7.54 2.08
N ASN A 253 -23.31 -7.33 2.42
CA ASN A 253 -22.93 -6.76 3.70
C ASN A 253 -21.89 -5.64 3.56
N LEU A 254 -21.94 -4.72 4.52
CA LEU A 254 -20.83 -3.84 4.87
C LEU A 254 -20.00 -4.53 5.95
N ILE A 255 -18.72 -4.69 5.69
CA ILE A 255 -17.77 -5.34 6.60
C ILE A 255 -16.86 -4.24 7.11
N LEU A 256 -17.00 -3.92 8.39
CA LEU A 256 -16.21 -2.90 9.06
C LEU A 256 -15.13 -3.57 9.89
N LEU A 257 -13.88 -3.16 9.69
CA LEU A 257 -12.73 -3.70 10.42
C LEU A 257 -12.09 -2.61 11.28
N ASP A 258 -11.75 -2.92 12.52
CA ASP A 258 -11.01 -2.00 13.38
C ASP A 258 -9.52 -2.04 13.08
N THR A 259 -9.06 -1.05 12.32
CA THR A 259 -7.64 -0.84 12.01
C THR A 259 -7.12 0.44 12.68
N GLY A 260 -7.69 0.81 13.83
CA GLY A 260 -7.54 2.12 14.48
C GLY A 260 -8.59 3.12 13.99
N ASN A 261 -9.01 2.99 12.73
CA ASN A 261 -10.24 3.56 12.20
C ASN A 261 -11.14 2.41 11.72
N ALA A 262 -12.42 2.70 11.45
CA ALA A 262 -13.30 1.74 10.80
C ALA A 262 -12.97 1.70 9.29
N ARG A 263 -12.55 0.54 8.80
CA ARG A 263 -12.23 0.30 7.38
C ARG A 263 -13.33 -0.49 6.70
#